data_AF-A0A950GAW9-F1
#
_entry.id   AF-A0A950GAW9-F1
#
_cell.length_a   1.000
_cell.length_b   1.000
_cell.length_c   1.000
_cell.angle_alpha   90.00
_cell.angle_beta   90.00
_cell.angle_gamma   90.00
#
_symmetry.space_group_name_H-M   'P 1'
#
loop_
_entity.id
_entity.type
_entity.pdbx_description
1 polymer ?
#
loop_
_entity_poly.entity_id
_entity_poly.type
_entity_poly.pdbx_seq_one_letter_code
_entity_poly.pdbx_strand_id
1 'polypeptide(L)'
;MTANDKFLDPEIMSQFYGSEHWYRHGLVPRIVFTDGAKYVADAAGAYWLLDEIALAQRFAREVAAEEFQVWKLTVKPDNTATLSCEDGNDNVVFSKAIEFTDFPPEGITLWFENNTIYLPSEH
;
A
#
# COMPACT_ATOMS: atom_id res chain seq x y z
N MET A 1 18.67 9.50 20.39
CA MET A 1 17.35 9.89 19.82
C MET A 1 17.18 9.04 18.57
N THR A 2 16.72 7.80 18.75
CA THR A 2 16.56 6.84 17.65
C THR A 2 15.22 7.10 16.99
N ALA A 3 15.23 7.66 15.78
CA ALA A 3 14.05 7.84 14.97
C ALA A 3 13.77 6.50 14.24
N ASN A 4 12.89 5.67 14.81
CA ASN A 4 11.93 4.80 14.12
C ASN A 4 11.39 3.76 15.11
N ASP A 5 10.35 4.13 15.86
CA ASP A 5 9.50 3.18 16.60
C ASP A 5 8.27 2.78 15.75
N LYS A 6 8.33 2.94 14.43
CA LYS A 6 7.31 2.43 13.51
C LYS A 6 7.70 1.01 13.11
N PHE A 7 6.84 0.05 13.42
CA PHE A 7 7.07 -1.37 13.22
C PHE A 7 5.76 -2.05 12.85
N LEU A 8 5.78 -2.91 11.83
CA LEU A 8 4.65 -3.76 11.52
C LEU A 8 4.82 -5.07 12.28
N ASP A 9 3.95 -5.32 13.26
CA ASP A 9 4.03 -6.53 14.08
C ASP A 9 3.73 -7.78 13.22
N PRO A 10 4.70 -8.70 13.01
CA PRO A 10 4.49 -9.88 12.20
C PRO A 10 3.39 -10.79 12.73
N GLU A 11 3.18 -10.84 14.05
CA GLU A 11 2.13 -11.65 14.66
C GLU A 11 0.75 -11.10 14.29
N ILE A 12 0.57 -9.78 14.34
CA ILE A 12 -0.68 -9.12 13.92
C ILE A 12 -0.87 -9.25 12.40
N MET A 13 0.19 -8.99 11.62
CA MET A 13 0.16 -9.11 10.16
C MET A 13 -0.27 -10.50 9.68
N SER A 14 0.12 -11.55 10.42
CA SER A 14 -0.25 -12.94 10.11
C SER A 14 -1.71 -13.28 10.39
N GLN A 15 -2.43 -12.43 11.13
CA GLN A 15 -3.84 -12.65 11.50
C GLN A 15 -4.83 -12.07 10.48
N PHE A 16 -4.37 -11.31 9.49
CA PHE A 16 -5.25 -10.78 8.44
C PHE A 16 -5.50 -11.85 7.37
N TYR A 17 -6.60 -12.59 7.52
CA TYR A 17 -7.14 -13.53 6.54
C TYR A 17 -8.58 -13.12 6.16
N GLY A 18 -8.68 -12.37 5.07
CA GLY A 18 -9.89 -11.63 4.73
C GLY A 18 -10.14 -10.44 5.67
N SER A 19 -11.28 -9.76 5.49
CA SER A 19 -11.60 -8.56 6.26
C SER A 19 -13.07 -8.54 6.65
N GLU A 20 -13.35 -8.01 7.85
CA GLU A 20 -14.72 -7.80 8.33
C GLU A 20 -15.20 -6.37 8.02
N HIS A 21 -14.27 -5.43 7.84
CA HIS A 21 -14.57 -4.02 7.61
C HIS A 21 -13.90 -3.47 6.36
N TRP A 22 -14.67 -2.70 5.58
CA TRP A 22 -14.18 -1.91 4.46
C TRP A 22 -14.27 -0.44 4.79
N TYR A 23 -13.11 0.21 4.85
CA TYR A 23 -12.99 1.63 5.15
C TYR A 23 -12.97 2.42 3.86
N ARG A 24 -13.81 3.46 3.75
CA ARG A 24 -13.84 4.32 2.56
C ARG A 24 -12.65 5.27 2.54
N HIS A 25 -12.02 5.40 1.39
CA HIS A 25 -10.95 6.35 1.16
C HIS A 25 -11.47 7.79 1.16
N GLY A 26 -10.83 8.68 1.93
CA GLY A 26 -11.32 10.06 2.12
C GLY A 26 -11.32 10.92 0.84
N LEU A 27 -10.28 10.80 0.01
CA LEU A 27 -10.13 11.60 -1.22
C LEU A 27 -10.79 10.97 -2.46
N VAL A 28 -11.05 9.67 -2.42
CA VAL A 28 -11.54 8.89 -3.57
C VAL A 28 -12.60 7.92 -3.06
N PRO A 29 -13.83 8.38 -2.78
CA PRO A 29 -14.81 7.62 -1.98
C PRO A 29 -15.29 6.30 -2.59
N ARG A 30 -15.00 6.06 -3.88
CA ARG A 30 -15.28 4.79 -4.56
C ARG A 30 -14.30 3.68 -4.17
N ILE A 31 -13.13 4.05 -3.64
CA ILE A 31 -12.08 3.14 -3.21
C ILE A 31 -12.26 2.85 -1.72
N VAL A 32 -12.11 1.59 -1.36
CA VAL A 32 -12.12 1.11 0.01
C VAL A 32 -10.82 0.39 0.34
N PHE A 33 -10.55 0.17 1.62
CA PHE A 33 -9.43 -0.65 2.07
C PHE A 33 -9.82 -1.50 3.27
N THR A 34 -9.12 -2.62 3.45
CA THR A 34 -9.41 -3.64 4.47
C THR A 34 -8.80 -3.31 5.83
N ASP A 35 -9.13 -4.13 6.84
CA ASP A 35 -8.55 -4.08 8.18
C ASP A 35 -7.02 -4.17 8.17
N GLY A 36 -6.44 -5.08 7.37
CA GLY A 36 -4.98 -5.22 7.25
C GLY A 36 -4.31 -3.99 6.63
N ALA A 37 -4.87 -3.48 5.52
CA ALA A 37 -4.37 -2.26 4.90
C ALA A 37 -4.50 -1.03 5.83
N LYS A 38 -5.58 -0.95 6.61
CA LYS A 38 -5.76 0.07 7.64
C LYS A 38 -4.72 -0.04 8.74
N TYR A 39 -4.47 -1.25 9.24
CA TYR A 39 -3.45 -1.49 10.27
C TYR A 39 -2.07 -1.01 9.82
N VAL A 40 -1.67 -1.31 8.58
CA VAL A 40 -0.42 -0.80 8.00
C VAL A 40 -0.40 0.74 8.03
N ALA A 41 -1.48 1.38 7.58
CA ALA A 41 -1.56 2.84 7.57
C ALA A 41 -1.50 3.46 8.97
N ASP A 42 -2.14 2.85 9.97
CA ASP A 42 -2.13 3.31 11.37
C ASP A 42 -0.76 3.09 12.03
N ALA A 43 -0.22 1.88 11.94
CA ALA A 43 1.02 1.49 12.63
C ALA A 43 2.26 2.17 12.01
N ALA A 44 2.32 2.27 10.68
CA ALA A 44 3.42 2.93 9.97
C ALA A 44 3.17 4.42 9.70
N GLY A 45 2.03 4.98 10.10
CA GLY A 45 1.64 6.35 9.73
C GLY A 45 1.63 6.57 8.21
N ALA A 46 1.20 5.56 7.47
CA ALA A 46 1.36 5.43 6.02
C ALA A 46 0.06 5.64 5.24
N TYR A 47 -0.85 6.49 5.72
CA TYR A 47 -2.05 6.88 4.97
C TYR A 47 -1.73 7.49 3.61
N TRP A 48 -0.57 8.15 3.48
CA TRP A 48 -0.07 8.65 2.21
C TRP A 48 0.09 7.53 1.17
N LEU A 49 0.41 6.29 1.58
CA LEU A 49 0.54 5.16 0.66
C LEU A 49 -0.84 4.78 0.09
N LEU A 50 -1.88 4.78 0.93
CA LEU A 50 -3.25 4.56 0.47
C LEU A 50 -3.70 5.69 -0.47
N ASP A 51 -3.34 6.94 -0.14
CA ASP A 51 -3.60 8.11 -1.00
C ASP A 51 -2.92 7.94 -2.37
N GLU A 52 -1.64 7.56 -2.42
CA GLU A 52 -0.91 7.34 -3.68
C GLU A 52 -1.61 6.28 -4.55
N ILE A 53 -1.97 5.13 -3.98
CA ILE A 53 -2.67 4.06 -4.70
C ILE A 53 -4.02 4.56 -5.22
N ALA A 54 -4.79 5.26 -4.37
CA ALA A 54 -6.12 5.75 -4.71
C ALA A 54 -6.09 6.86 -5.78
N LEU A 55 -5.12 7.77 -5.70
CA LEU A 55 -4.94 8.86 -6.66
C LEU A 55 -4.40 8.32 -7.99
N ALA A 56 -3.57 7.27 -7.99
CA ALA A 56 -3.11 6.61 -9.21
C ALA A 56 -4.30 6.10 -10.04
N GLN A 57 -5.37 5.59 -9.41
CA GLN A 57 -6.59 5.17 -10.11
C GLN A 57 -7.34 6.31 -10.83
N ARG A 58 -7.02 7.57 -10.51
CA ARG A 58 -7.63 8.76 -11.12
C ARG A 58 -6.73 9.42 -12.16
N PHE A 59 -5.41 9.38 -11.95
CA PHE A 59 -4.46 10.20 -12.70
C PHE A 59 -3.44 9.41 -13.52
N ALA A 60 -3.25 8.12 -13.25
CA ALA A 60 -2.39 7.25 -14.03
C ALA A 60 -3.25 6.27 -14.83
N ARG A 61 -3.35 6.49 -16.15
CA ARG A 61 -4.25 5.70 -17.01
C ARG A 61 -3.76 4.27 -17.15
N GLU A 62 -2.46 4.07 -17.19
CA GLU A 62 -1.79 2.77 -17.25
C GLU A 62 -2.13 1.93 -16.02
N VAL A 63 -2.06 2.52 -14.83
CA VAL A 63 -2.47 1.87 -13.58
C VAL A 63 -3.96 1.53 -13.61
N ALA A 64 -4.81 2.52 -13.92
CA ALA A 64 -6.26 2.35 -13.88
C ALA A 64 -6.81 1.38 -14.96
N ALA A 65 -5.99 1.01 -15.94
CA ALA A 65 -6.35 0.02 -16.96
C ALA A 65 -6.19 -1.41 -16.46
N GLU A 66 -5.36 -1.64 -15.44
CA GLU A 66 -5.12 -2.97 -14.88
C GLU A 66 -6.19 -3.34 -13.86
N GLU A 67 -6.85 -4.49 -14.07
CA GLU A 67 -7.90 -5.01 -13.19
C GLU A 67 -7.34 -5.44 -11.83
N PHE A 68 -6.14 -6.03 -11.84
CA PHE A 68 -5.40 -6.45 -10.67
C PHE A 68 -4.04 -5.75 -10.63
N GLN A 69 -3.69 -5.23 -9.46
CA GLN A 69 -2.51 -4.41 -9.29
C GLN A 69 -1.74 -4.84 -8.04
N VAL A 70 -0.42 -4.98 -8.19
CA VAL A 70 0.49 -5.28 -7.07
C VAL A 70 1.35 -4.06 -6.77
N TRP A 71 1.07 -3.41 -5.65
CA TRP A 71 1.78 -2.24 -5.16
C TRP A 71 2.87 -2.65 -4.19
N LYS A 72 4.12 -2.32 -4.51
CA LYS A 72 5.29 -2.64 -3.68
C LYS A 72 5.97 -1.35 -3.25
N LEU A 73 6.10 -1.17 -1.94
CA LEU A 73 6.92 -0.11 -1.35
C LEU A 73 8.23 -0.73 -0.85
N THR A 74 9.35 -0.37 -1.47
CA THR A 74 10.69 -0.79 -1.05
C THR A 74 11.43 0.38 -0.43
N VAL A 75 11.74 0.28 0.86
CA VAL A 75 12.49 1.31 1.61
C VAL A 75 13.98 0.96 1.60
N LYS A 76 14.83 1.95 1.39
CA LYS A 76 16.28 1.81 1.40
C LYS A 76 16.87 2.26 2.74
N PRO A 77 18.09 1.82 3.09
CA PRO A 77 18.75 2.19 4.35
C PRO A 77 19.01 3.70 4.54
N ASP A 78 18.96 4.49 3.47
CA ASP A 78 19.10 5.95 3.50
C ASP A 78 17.76 6.68 3.65
N ASN A 79 16.69 5.96 4.01
CA ASN A 79 15.30 6.44 4.11
C ASN A 79 14.70 6.94 2.80
N THR A 80 15.34 6.69 1.65
CA THR A 80 14.68 6.82 0.35
C THR A 80 13.82 5.57 0.10
N ALA A 81 12.81 5.67 -0.76
CA ALA A 81 12.01 4.51 -1.14
C ALA A 81 11.62 4.54 -2.62
N THR A 82 11.17 3.40 -3.11
CA THR A 82 10.54 3.28 -4.42
C THR A 82 9.17 2.65 -4.22
N LEU A 83 8.13 3.32 -4.74
CA LEU A 83 6.79 2.76 -4.88
C LEU A 83 6.61 2.31 -6.34
N SER A 84 6.29 1.04 -6.55
CA SER A 84 5.99 0.49 -7.87
C SER A 84 4.63 -0.19 -7.90
N CYS A 85 3.99 -0.17 -9.06
CA CYS A 85 2.78 -0.94 -9.35
C CYS A 85 3.07 -1.90 -10.50
N GLU A 86 2.70 -3.16 -10.32
CA GLU A 86 2.73 -4.21 -11.33
C GLU A 86 1.31 -4.67 -11.71
N ASP A 87 1.15 -5.22 -12.91
CA ASP A 87 -0.12 -5.73 -13.47
C ASP A 87 -0.49 -7.17 -13.03
N GLY A 88 0.29 -7.77 -12.11
CA GLY A 88 0.16 -9.17 -11.71
C GLY A 88 0.85 -10.19 -12.61
N ASN A 89 1.45 -9.76 -13.74
CA ASN A 89 2.26 -10.57 -14.65
C ASN A 89 3.73 -10.11 -14.66
N ASP A 90 4.21 -9.61 -13.52
CA ASP A 90 5.55 -9.04 -13.32
C ASP A 90 5.88 -7.83 -14.22
N ASN A 91 4.90 -7.20 -14.88
CA ASN A 91 5.13 -5.97 -15.66
C ASN A 91 4.89 -4.74 -14.79
N VAL A 92 5.92 -3.92 -14.61
CA VAL A 92 5.80 -2.65 -13.89
C VAL A 92 5.10 -1.61 -14.78
N VAL A 93 3.91 -1.18 -14.38
CA VAL A 93 3.10 -0.16 -15.07
C VAL A 93 3.25 1.23 -14.47
N PHE A 94 3.78 1.33 -13.25
CA PHE A 94 4.06 2.61 -12.58
C PHE A 94 5.25 2.48 -11.64
N SER A 95 6.06 3.53 -11.56
CA SER A 95 7.13 3.65 -10.58
C SER A 95 7.31 5.10 -10.15
N LYS A 96 7.48 5.29 -8.84
CA LYS A 96 7.69 6.59 -8.22
C LYS A 96 8.83 6.49 -7.20
N ALA A 97 9.84 7.33 -7.37
CA ALA A 97 10.88 7.53 -6.37
C ALA A 97 10.35 8.42 -5.24
N ILE A 98 10.65 8.04 -4.01
CA ILE A 98 10.31 8.76 -2.78
C ILE A 98 11.64 9.21 -2.17
N GLU A 99 11.84 10.53 -2.12
CA GLU A 99 13.08 11.13 -1.63
C GLU A 99 13.30 10.92 -0.13
N PHE A 100 12.22 10.74 0.63
CA PHE A 100 12.28 10.47 2.05
C PHE A 100 10.99 9.80 2.54
N THR A 101 11.12 8.78 3.38
CA THR A 101 10.03 8.16 4.12
C THR A 101 10.50 7.67 5.49
N ASP A 102 9.60 7.69 6.46
CA ASP A 102 9.80 7.07 7.77
C ASP A 102 9.11 5.70 7.87
N PHE A 103 8.66 5.15 6.73
CA PHE A 103 8.06 3.82 6.65
C PHE A 103 9.06 2.74 7.13
N PRO A 104 8.59 1.69 7.82
CA PRO A 104 9.45 0.61 8.29
C PRO A 104 10.32 -0.02 7.17
N PRO A 105 11.59 -0.36 7.44
CA PRO A 105 12.54 -0.78 6.42
C PRO A 105 12.16 -2.08 5.70
N GLU A 106 11.30 -2.91 6.29
CA GLU A 106 10.73 -4.11 5.67
C GLU A 106 9.90 -3.80 4.42
N GLY A 107 9.42 -2.56 4.28
CA GLY A 107 8.51 -2.19 3.20
C GLY A 107 7.16 -2.91 3.32
N ILE A 108 6.37 -2.87 2.25
CA ILE A 108 5.07 -3.55 2.23
C ILE A 108 4.66 -3.87 0.80
N THR A 109 3.83 -4.91 0.66
CA THR A 109 3.07 -5.16 -0.57
C THR A 109 1.58 -5.03 -0.26
N LEU A 110 0.88 -4.28 -1.09
CA LEU A 110 -0.58 -4.14 -1.08
C LEU A 110 -1.11 -4.50 -2.46
N TRP A 111 -2.28 -5.14 -2.51
CA TRP A 111 -2.98 -5.42 -3.75
C TRP A 111 -4.14 -4.46 -3.93
N PHE A 112 -4.46 -4.19 -5.19
CA PHE A 112 -5.66 -3.44 -5.55
C PHE A 112 -6.43 -4.19 -6.63
N GLU A 113 -7.71 -4.43 -6.36
CA GLU A 113 -8.67 -5.07 -7.26
C GLU A 113 -10.08 -4.62 -6.86
N ASN A 114 -11.01 -4.51 -7.81
CA ASN A 114 -12.42 -4.22 -7.53
C ASN A 114 -12.64 -2.96 -6.65
N ASN A 115 -11.82 -1.92 -6.82
CA ASN A 115 -11.78 -0.71 -5.98
C ASN A 115 -11.44 -0.95 -4.49
N THR A 116 -10.80 -2.06 -4.15
CA THR A 116 -10.39 -2.38 -2.78
C THR A 116 -8.87 -2.45 -2.71
N ILE A 117 -8.27 -1.84 -1.69
CA ILE A 117 -6.85 -2.00 -1.31
C ILE A 117 -6.77 -2.99 -0.16
N TYR A 118 -5.93 -4.00 -0.26
CA TYR A 118 -5.84 -5.06 0.76
C TYR A 118 -4.45 -5.71 0.83
N LEU A 119 -4.17 -6.42 1.92
CA LEU A 119 -2.96 -7.24 2.01
C LEU A 119 -3.08 -8.48 1.11
N PRO A 120 -1.97 -9.01 0.57
CA PRO A 120 -1.98 -10.28 -0.18
C PRO A 120 -2.64 -11.45 0.57
N SER A 121 -2.57 -11.46 1.90
CA SER A 121 -3.18 -12.49 2.74
C SER A 121 -4.71 -12.33 2.90
N GLU A 122 -5.26 -11.20 2.46
CA GLU A 122 -6.69 -10.89 2.53
C GLU A 122 -7.43 -11.14 1.20
N HIS A 123 -6.75 -11.62 0.15
CA HIS A 123 -7.34 -12.03 -1.13
C HIS A 123 -7.98 -13.42 -1.07
#